data_AF-A0A6G4WD70-F1
#
_entry.id   AF-A0A6G4WD70-F1
#
_cell.length_a   1.000
_cell.length_b   1.000
_cell.length_c   1.000
_cell.angle_alpha   90.00
_cell.angle_beta   90.00
_cell.angle_gamma   90.00
#
_symmetry.space_group_name_H-M   'P 1'
#
loop_
_entity.id
_entity.type
_entity.pdbx_description
1 polymer ?
#
loop_
_entity_poly.entity_id
_entity_poly.type
_entity_poly.pdbx_seq_one_letter_code
_entity_poly.pdbx_strand_id
1 'polypeptide(L)'
;MDLAVSEAGLMEQSQNIVLLAATIIFLLAACRSRAVDRAVGVNAGLLCGLLFFREIEFPPTAPFASYLSSQAFRLHEALVVLAILVPYALVRWRLVPELFRYALSRRAWPFQAAAVVLLIGYGFDKYGVRYLDLPVSKFWEELAECISYFILMLAAGMLLRARTHAPDPLPQSVPDRGTRVSFARSDRRTLWQRCIFRVTSEPVGVSKNR
;
A
#
# COMPACT_ATOMS: atom_id res chain seq x y z
N MET A 1 9.62 39.41 6.11
CA MET A 1 9.90 38.11 6.75
C MET A 1 8.62 37.26 6.88
N ASP A 2 7.42 37.85 6.76
CA ASP A 2 6.14 37.11 6.93
C ASP A 2 5.70 36.25 5.73
N LEU A 3 6.15 36.54 4.50
CA LEU A 3 5.77 35.77 3.30
C LEU A 3 6.37 34.35 3.30
N ALA A 4 7.64 34.20 3.68
CA ALA A 4 8.31 32.90 3.71
C ALA A 4 7.74 31.95 4.78
N VAL A 5 7.28 32.50 5.92
CA VAL A 5 6.59 31.74 6.98
C VAL A 5 5.20 31.28 6.51
N SER A 6 4.51 32.08 5.69
CA SER A 6 3.22 31.70 5.10
C SER A 6 3.36 30.68 3.97
N GLU A 7 4.44 30.71 3.19
CA GLU A 7 4.65 29.79 2.05
C GLU A 7 5.05 28.39 2.51
N ALA A 8 5.92 28.27 3.52
CA ALA A 8 6.28 26.98 4.12
C ALA A 8 5.03 26.24 4.64
N GLY A 9 4.12 26.96 5.29
CA GLY A 9 2.88 26.38 5.80
C GLY A 9 1.92 25.86 4.72
N LEU A 10 1.88 26.47 3.53
CA LEU A 10 1.04 26.00 2.43
C LEU A 10 1.59 24.70 1.81
N MET A 11 2.91 24.61 1.66
CA MET A 11 3.53 23.41 1.10
C MET A 11 3.37 22.22 2.05
N GLU A 12 3.63 22.40 3.34
CA GLU A 12 3.43 21.38 4.37
C GLU A 12 1.97 20.90 4.44
N GLN A 13 0.99 21.83 4.39
CA GLN A 13 -0.43 21.48 4.33
C GLN A 13 -0.76 20.64 3.08
N SER A 14 -0.19 21.00 1.93
CA SER A 14 -0.40 20.27 0.69
C SER A 14 0.15 18.83 0.76
N GLN A 15 1.34 18.65 1.34
CA GLN A 15 1.95 17.34 1.59
C GLN A 15 1.06 16.48 2.49
N ASN A 16 0.55 17.06 3.59
CA ASN A 16 -0.34 16.39 4.53
C ASN A 16 -1.65 15.93 3.87
N ILE A 17 -2.26 16.78 3.03
CA ILE A 17 -3.46 16.41 2.25
C ILE A 17 -3.17 15.27 1.28
N VAL A 18 -2.03 15.34 0.57
CA VAL A 18 -1.62 14.33 -0.42
C VAL A 18 -1.35 12.98 0.27
N LEU A 19 -0.65 12.96 1.41
CA LEU A 19 -0.37 11.75 2.16
C LEU A 19 -1.64 11.11 2.75
N LEU A 20 -2.56 11.91 3.30
CA LEU A 20 -3.84 11.42 3.79
C LEU A 20 -4.67 10.82 2.64
N ALA A 21 -4.74 11.51 1.50
CA ALA A 21 -5.42 11.01 0.31
C ALA A 21 -4.80 9.70 -0.20
N ALA A 22 -3.47 9.64 -0.32
CA ALA A 22 -2.75 8.43 -0.73
C ALA A 22 -3.04 7.26 0.22
N THR A 23 -3.02 7.50 1.53
CA THR A 23 -3.36 6.51 2.56
C THR A 23 -4.75 5.92 2.33
N ILE A 24 -5.77 6.77 2.19
CA ILE A 24 -7.14 6.34 1.96
C ILE A 24 -7.26 5.56 0.64
N ILE A 25 -6.67 6.05 -0.44
CA ILE A 25 -6.75 5.41 -1.76
C ILE A 25 -6.07 4.04 -1.75
N PHE A 26 -4.89 3.90 -1.12
CA PHE A 26 -4.20 2.62 -0.99
C PHE A 26 -5.01 1.60 -0.18
N LEU A 27 -5.64 2.02 0.92
CA LEU A 27 -6.49 1.13 1.71
C LEU A 27 -7.76 0.73 0.94
N LEU A 28 -8.38 1.65 0.20
CA LEU A 28 -9.49 1.33 -0.70
C LEU A 28 -9.06 0.35 -1.81
N ALA A 29 -7.87 0.54 -2.39
CA ALA A 29 -7.29 -0.38 -3.36
C ALA A 29 -7.06 -1.75 -2.72
N ALA A 30 -6.53 -1.82 -1.50
CA ALA A 30 -6.34 -3.07 -0.78
C ALA A 30 -7.64 -3.85 -0.55
N CYS A 31 -8.72 -3.15 -0.17
CA CYS A 31 -10.05 -3.75 0.02
C CYS A 31 -10.60 -4.37 -1.28
N ARG A 32 -10.29 -3.79 -2.44
CA ARG A 32 -10.76 -4.26 -3.75
C ARG A 32 -9.84 -5.30 -4.37
N SER A 33 -8.55 -5.25 -4.05
CA SER A 33 -7.51 -6.08 -4.65
C SER A 33 -7.40 -7.47 -4.04
N ARG A 34 -6.70 -8.39 -4.72
CA ARG A 34 -6.43 -9.76 -4.27
C ARG A 34 -4.93 -10.02 -4.22
N ALA A 35 -4.53 -11.08 -3.52
CA ALA A 35 -3.15 -11.58 -3.48
C ALA A 35 -2.11 -10.47 -3.22
N VAL A 36 -1.10 -10.35 -4.09
CA VAL A 36 0.03 -9.42 -3.90
C VAL A 36 -0.41 -7.96 -3.94
N ASP A 37 -1.35 -7.58 -4.80
CA ASP A 37 -1.79 -6.18 -4.95
C ASP A 37 -2.48 -5.68 -3.66
N ARG A 38 -3.20 -6.57 -2.97
CA ARG A 38 -3.75 -6.27 -1.64
C ARG A 38 -2.64 -6.01 -0.63
N ALA A 39 -1.61 -6.85 -0.63
CA ALA A 39 -0.49 -6.67 0.29
C ALA A 39 0.27 -5.38 -0.01
N VAL A 40 0.50 -5.04 -1.28
CA VAL A 40 1.09 -3.75 -1.67
C VAL A 40 0.23 -2.59 -1.16
N GLY A 41 -1.09 -2.63 -1.38
CA GLY A 41 -2.00 -1.58 -0.91
C GLY A 41 -2.02 -1.42 0.61
N VAL A 42 -2.03 -2.52 1.38
CA VAL A 42 -1.96 -2.44 2.85
C VAL A 42 -0.63 -1.82 3.31
N ASN A 43 0.50 -2.32 2.80
CA ASN A 43 1.82 -1.84 3.22
C ASN A 43 2.06 -0.38 2.81
N ALA A 44 1.70 -0.02 1.57
CA ALA A 44 1.83 1.35 1.09
C ALA A 44 0.87 2.31 1.80
N GLY A 45 -0.35 1.88 2.12
CA GLY A 45 -1.30 2.66 2.91
C GLY A 45 -0.79 2.91 4.33
N LEU A 46 -0.25 1.89 5.00
CA LEU A 46 0.39 2.05 6.31
C LEU A 46 1.61 2.98 6.24
N LEU A 47 2.47 2.85 5.22
CA LEU A 47 3.62 3.73 5.03
C LEU A 47 3.20 5.18 4.81
N CYS A 48 2.20 5.45 3.96
CA CYS A 48 1.70 6.81 3.75
C CYS A 48 1.06 7.39 5.03
N GLY A 49 0.37 6.55 5.81
CA GLY A 49 -0.20 6.94 7.10
C GLY A 49 0.88 7.31 8.12
N LEU A 50 1.98 6.56 8.16
CA LEU A 50 3.15 6.89 8.97
C LEU A 50 3.78 8.22 8.58
N LEU A 51 3.99 8.41 7.27
CA LEU A 51 4.54 9.66 6.76
C LEU A 51 3.61 10.83 7.08
N PHE A 52 2.29 10.64 6.98
CA PHE A 52 1.32 11.66 7.36
C PHE A 52 1.45 12.08 8.83
N PHE A 53 1.49 11.14 9.76
CA PHE A 53 1.67 11.48 11.18
C PHE A 53 3.05 12.08 11.48
N ARG A 54 4.07 11.73 10.68
CA ARG A 54 5.40 12.33 10.76
C ARG A 54 5.42 13.79 10.30
N GLU A 55 4.68 14.13 9.24
CA GLU A 55 4.60 15.48 8.65
C GLU A 55 3.57 16.39 9.32
N ILE A 56 2.71 15.88 10.20
CA ILE A 56 1.82 16.75 10.94
C ILE A 56 2.59 17.46 12.06
N GLU A 57 2.79 18.76 11.90
CA GLU A 57 3.18 19.63 12.99
C GLU A 57 1.93 20.25 13.66
N PHE A 58 1.76 19.95 14.96
CA PHE A 58 0.76 20.64 15.76
C PHE A 58 1.42 21.77 16.56
N PRO A 59 0.83 22.98 16.60
CA PRO A 59 1.25 24.00 17.55
C PRO A 59 1.21 23.42 18.96
N PRO A 60 2.28 23.54 19.78
CA PRO A 60 2.35 22.93 21.11
C PRO A 60 1.52 23.71 22.15
N THR A 61 0.33 24.20 21.78
CA THR A 61 -0.57 24.98 22.63
C THR A 61 -1.42 24.09 23.54
N ALA A 62 -1.56 22.79 23.21
CA ALA A 62 -2.33 21.82 23.97
C ALA A 62 -1.47 20.60 24.40
N PRO A 63 -1.78 19.96 25.56
CA PRO A 63 -1.06 18.76 26.01
C PRO A 63 -1.05 17.63 24.98
N PHE A 64 -2.15 17.48 24.24
CA PHE A 64 -2.28 16.48 23.18
C PHE A 64 -1.32 16.75 22.01
N ALA A 65 -1.23 18.01 21.55
CA ALA A 65 -0.30 18.41 20.50
C ALA A 65 1.16 18.17 20.90
N SER A 66 1.51 18.46 22.17
CA SER A 66 2.85 18.21 22.71
C SER A 66 3.19 16.71 22.76
N TYR A 67 2.20 15.85 22.99
CA TYR A 67 2.41 14.41 22.93
C TYR A 67 2.65 13.94 21.49
N LEU A 68 1.85 14.41 20.52
CA LEU A 68 1.99 14.00 19.12
C LEU A 68 3.35 14.41 18.51
N SER A 69 3.93 15.54 18.93
CA SER A 69 5.28 15.94 18.50
C SER A 69 6.41 15.23 19.25
N SER A 70 6.10 14.45 20.29
CA SER A 70 7.11 13.82 21.14
C SER A 70 7.75 12.57 20.52
N GLN A 71 8.98 12.27 20.95
CA GLN A 71 9.66 11.02 20.60
C GLN A 71 8.90 9.77 21.10
N ALA A 72 8.15 9.90 22.20
CA ALA A 72 7.34 8.81 22.72
C ALA A 72 6.23 8.43 21.75
N PHE A 73 5.52 9.41 21.17
CA PHE A 73 4.51 9.14 20.16
C PHE A 73 5.09 8.42 18.94
N ARG A 74 6.26 8.85 18.44
CA ARG A 74 6.97 8.18 17.32
C ARG A 74 7.29 6.70 17.64
N LEU A 75 7.67 6.41 18.89
CA LEU A 75 7.88 5.03 19.33
C LEU A 75 6.56 4.24 19.35
N HIS A 76 5.49 4.79 19.91
CA HIS A 76 4.18 4.13 19.95
C HIS A 76 3.65 3.86 18.54
N GLU A 77 3.80 4.82 17.63
CA GLU A 77 3.46 4.67 16.23
C GLU A 77 4.23 3.51 15.57
N ALA A 78 5.55 3.44 15.76
CA ALA A 78 6.37 2.34 15.26
C ALA A 78 5.91 0.98 15.85
N LEU A 79 5.58 0.93 17.13
CA LEU A 79 5.05 -0.27 17.78
C LEU A 79 3.68 -0.68 17.21
N VAL A 80 2.78 0.26 16.96
CA VAL A 80 1.47 0.01 16.33
C VAL A 80 1.67 -0.57 14.93
N VAL A 81 2.57 -0.01 14.13
CA VAL A 81 2.85 -0.54 12.79
C VAL A 81 3.47 -1.93 12.84
N LEU A 82 4.41 -2.19 13.75
CA LEU A 82 4.95 -3.54 13.95
C LEU A 82 3.85 -4.53 14.38
N ALA A 83 2.97 -4.12 15.29
CA ALA A 83 1.84 -4.93 15.75
C ALA A 83 0.84 -5.26 14.63
N ILE A 84 0.77 -4.45 13.57
CA ILE A 84 -0.05 -4.73 12.38
C ILE A 84 0.72 -5.57 11.37
N LEU A 85 1.94 -5.16 11.02
CA LEU A 85 2.75 -5.76 9.96
C LEU A 85 3.24 -7.17 10.31
N VAL A 86 3.66 -7.42 11.56
CA VAL A 86 4.20 -8.73 11.96
C VAL A 86 3.13 -9.82 11.86
N PRO A 87 1.93 -9.70 12.46
CA PRO A 87 0.87 -10.69 12.29
C PRO A 87 0.43 -10.82 10.83
N TYR A 88 0.35 -9.71 10.09
CA TYR A 88 0.00 -9.75 8.67
C TYR A 88 1.02 -10.56 7.86
N ALA A 89 2.31 -10.31 8.06
CA ALA A 89 3.40 -11.01 7.41
C ALA A 89 3.46 -12.49 7.81
N LEU A 90 3.22 -12.83 9.07
CA LEU A 90 3.15 -14.21 9.54
C LEU A 90 2.01 -14.99 8.89
N VAL A 91 0.79 -14.41 8.86
CA VAL A 91 -0.38 -15.03 8.23
C VAL A 91 -0.22 -15.14 6.70
N ARG A 92 0.52 -14.20 6.10
CA ARG A 92 0.72 -14.10 4.64
C ARG A 92 2.16 -14.38 4.21
N TRP A 93 2.92 -15.18 4.97
CA TRP A 93 4.35 -15.40 4.72
C TRP A 93 4.65 -15.88 3.29
N ARG A 94 3.74 -16.68 2.71
CA ARG A 94 3.83 -17.15 1.32
C ARG A 94 3.82 -16.03 0.27
N LEU A 95 3.30 -14.84 0.58
CA LEU A 95 3.29 -13.68 -0.31
C LEU A 95 4.58 -12.85 -0.24
N VAL A 96 5.46 -13.08 0.74
CA VAL A 96 6.70 -12.30 0.90
C VAL A 96 7.61 -12.41 -0.34
N PRO A 97 7.86 -13.61 -0.92
CA PRO A 97 8.64 -13.70 -2.16
C PRO A 97 7.95 -13.02 -3.34
N GLU A 98 6.62 -13.03 -3.40
CA GLU A 98 5.86 -12.35 -4.46
C GLU A 98 5.94 -10.83 -4.33
N LEU A 99 5.88 -10.29 -3.11
CA LEU A 99 6.11 -8.88 -2.82
C LEU A 99 7.51 -8.44 -3.23
N PHE A 100 8.52 -9.27 -2.96
CA PHE A 100 9.90 -8.97 -3.39
C PHE A 100 10.02 -8.95 -4.93
N ARG A 101 9.43 -9.93 -5.62
CA ARG A 101 9.35 -9.93 -7.09
C ARG A 101 8.58 -8.72 -7.63
N TYR A 102 7.51 -8.31 -6.97
CA TYR A 102 6.76 -7.12 -7.32
C TYR A 102 7.63 -5.87 -7.17
N ALA A 103 8.34 -5.72 -6.05
CA ALA A 103 9.21 -4.58 -5.76
C ALA A 103 10.35 -4.43 -6.78
N LEU A 104 10.84 -5.54 -7.34
CA LEU A 104 11.84 -5.54 -8.43
C LEU A 104 11.24 -5.43 -9.84
N SER A 105 9.92 -5.55 -9.97
CA SER A 105 9.26 -5.48 -11.27
C SER A 105 9.14 -4.05 -11.78
N ARG A 106 9.02 -3.89 -13.10
CA ARG A 106 8.71 -2.60 -13.72
C ARG A 106 7.39 -2.00 -13.25
N ARG A 107 6.48 -2.78 -12.64
CA ARG A 107 5.20 -2.26 -12.11
C ARG A 107 5.40 -1.43 -10.85
N ALA A 108 6.48 -1.67 -10.10
CA ALA A 108 6.78 -0.93 -8.87
C ALA A 108 7.57 0.36 -9.12
N TRP A 109 7.77 0.78 -10.38
CA TRP A 109 8.54 1.98 -10.72
C TRP A 109 8.08 3.25 -9.97
N PRO A 110 6.78 3.50 -9.69
CA PRO A 110 6.39 4.71 -8.97
C PRO A 110 6.93 4.71 -7.53
N PHE A 111 6.91 3.54 -6.87
CA PHE A 111 7.45 3.40 -5.51
C PHE A 111 8.98 3.58 -5.51
N GLN A 112 9.66 3.03 -6.51
CA GLN A 112 11.11 3.20 -6.67
C GLN A 112 11.46 4.67 -6.91
N ALA A 113 10.71 5.36 -7.78
CA ALA A 113 10.90 6.78 -8.06
C ALA A 113 10.66 7.63 -6.81
N ALA A 114 9.57 7.40 -6.08
CA ALA A 114 9.27 8.07 -4.82
C ALA A 114 10.39 7.86 -3.78
N ALA A 115 10.90 6.63 -3.65
CA ALA A 115 12.00 6.33 -2.74
C ALA A 115 13.30 7.05 -3.12
N VAL A 116 13.65 7.08 -4.42
CA VAL A 116 14.84 7.80 -4.91
C VAL A 116 14.71 9.30 -4.66
N VAL A 117 13.55 9.90 -4.92
CA VAL A 117 13.32 11.33 -4.68
C VAL A 117 13.39 11.66 -3.18
N LEU A 118 12.84 10.81 -2.30
CA LEU A 118 12.99 10.98 -0.84
C LEU A 118 14.45 10.91 -0.40
N LEU A 119 15.24 9.98 -0.95
CA LEU A 119 16.67 9.88 -0.64
C LEU A 119 17.43 11.13 -1.10
N ILE A 120 17.03 11.74 -2.22
CA ILE A 120 17.58 13.03 -2.67
C ILE A 120 17.23 14.14 -1.69
N GLY A 121 15.96 14.23 -1.26
CA GLY A 121 15.51 15.19 -0.24
C GLY A 121 16.29 15.06 1.08
N TYR A 122 16.45 13.83 1.57
CA TYR A 122 17.29 13.53 2.73
C TYR A 122 18.76 13.95 2.53
N GLY A 123 19.28 13.83 1.31
CA GLY A 123 20.61 14.33 0.95
C GLY A 123 20.71 15.85 1.08
N PHE A 124 19.68 16.60 0.69
CA PHE A 124 19.62 18.05 0.88
C PHE A 124 19.55 18.45 2.35
N ASP A 125 18.77 17.76 3.19
CA ASP A 125 18.77 17.97 4.65
C ASP A 125 20.18 17.79 5.24
N LYS A 126 20.83 16.66 4.94
CA LYS A 126 22.11 16.30 5.59
C LYS A 126 23.33 17.01 5.04
N TYR A 127 23.39 17.20 3.73
CA TYR A 127 24.60 17.70 3.07
C TYR A 127 24.40 19.10 2.48
N GLY A 128 23.15 19.54 2.29
CA GLY A 128 22.85 20.85 1.71
C GLY A 128 23.42 21.99 2.54
N VAL A 129 23.35 21.92 3.87
CA VAL A 129 23.90 22.93 4.78
C VAL A 129 25.41 23.17 4.58
N ARG A 130 26.14 22.18 4.05
CA ARG A 130 27.59 22.30 3.81
C ARG A 130 27.93 23.03 2.51
N TYR A 131 27.03 23.04 1.53
CA TYR A 131 27.31 23.48 0.17
C TYR A 131 26.33 24.53 -0.38
N LEU A 132 25.17 24.70 0.27
CA LEU A 132 24.09 25.60 -0.11
C LEU A 132 23.65 26.41 1.12
N ASP A 133 23.12 27.61 0.89
CA ASP A 133 22.51 28.39 1.97
C ASP A 133 21.34 27.62 2.60
N LEU A 134 21.24 27.69 3.94
CA LEU A 134 20.22 26.99 4.73
C LEU A 134 18.79 27.08 4.15
N PRO A 135 18.27 28.26 3.76
CA PRO A 135 16.91 28.38 3.21
C PRO A 135 16.73 27.63 1.89
N VAL A 136 17.77 27.60 1.05
CA VAL A 136 17.73 26.94 -0.26
C VAL A 136 17.74 25.42 -0.07
N SER A 137 18.57 24.91 0.86
CA SER A 137 18.60 23.46 1.14
C SER A 137 17.27 22.93 1.67
N LYS A 138 16.62 23.66 2.59
CA LYS A 138 15.31 23.30 3.16
C LYS A 138 14.22 23.29 2.09
N PHE A 139 14.18 24.30 1.22
CA PHE A 139 13.23 24.34 0.12
C PHE A 139 13.34 23.11 -0.81
N TRP A 140 14.56 22.68 -1.16
CA TRP A 140 14.76 21.51 -2.01
C TRP A 140 14.40 20.19 -1.32
N GLU A 141 14.64 20.07 -0.02
CA GLU A 141 14.18 18.95 0.80
C GLU A 141 12.65 18.84 0.74
N GLU A 142 11.94 19.92 1.11
CA GLU A 142 10.47 19.93 1.16
C GLU A 142 9.85 19.73 -0.23
N LEU A 143 10.44 20.31 -1.27
CA LEU A 143 10.00 20.10 -2.65
C LEU A 143 10.16 18.63 -3.07
N ALA A 144 11.28 18.00 -2.73
CA ALA A 144 11.51 16.58 -3.04
C ALA A 144 10.51 15.68 -2.30
N GLU A 145 10.25 15.93 -1.02
CA GLU A 145 9.23 15.23 -0.25
C GLU A 145 7.83 15.39 -0.89
N CYS A 146 7.45 16.61 -1.25
CA CYS A 146 6.17 16.90 -1.91
C CYS A 146 6.02 16.13 -3.23
N ILE A 147 7.05 16.15 -4.09
CA ILE A 147 7.05 15.39 -5.35
C ILE A 147 6.92 13.90 -5.08
N SER A 148 7.63 13.37 -4.08
CA SER A 148 7.56 11.94 -3.75
C SER A 148 6.17 11.53 -3.27
N TYR A 149 5.56 12.32 -2.37
CA TYR A 149 4.22 12.05 -1.86
C TYR A 149 3.18 12.12 -2.99
N PHE A 150 3.34 13.05 -3.94
CA PHE A 150 2.50 13.10 -5.13
C PHE A 150 2.66 11.86 -6.01
N ILE A 151 3.89 11.37 -6.22
CA ILE A 151 4.15 10.12 -6.94
C ILE A 151 3.47 8.93 -6.24
N LEU A 152 3.54 8.86 -4.90
CA LEU A 152 2.86 7.81 -4.12
C LEU A 152 1.34 7.89 -4.27
N MET A 153 0.75 9.08 -4.27
CA MET A 153 -0.68 9.28 -4.51
C MET A 153 -1.08 8.81 -5.92
N LEU A 154 -0.28 9.12 -6.95
CA LEU A 154 -0.50 8.60 -8.30
C LEU A 154 -0.38 7.07 -8.34
N ALA A 155 0.59 6.49 -7.65
CA ALA A 155 0.75 5.04 -7.50
C ALA A 155 -0.48 4.40 -6.84
N ALA A 156 -1.06 5.07 -5.83
CA ALA A 156 -2.31 4.64 -5.19
C ALA A 156 -3.46 4.62 -6.20
N GLY A 157 -3.60 5.68 -7.01
CA GLY A 157 -4.58 5.75 -8.08
C GLY A 157 -4.39 4.67 -9.16
N MET A 158 -3.15 4.38 -9.54
CA MET A 158 -2.82 3.29 -10.46
C MET A 158 -3.21 1.93 -9.88
N LEU A 159 -2.88 1.68 -8.61
CA LEU A 159 -3.22 0.43 -7.92
C LEU A 159 -4.74 0.25 -7.77
N LEU A 160 -5.47 1.33 -7.48
CA LEU A 160 -6.94 1.31 -7.39
C LEU A 160 -7.60 1.00 -8.74
N ARG A 161 -7.02 1.49 -9.85
CA ARG A 161 -7.51 1.27 -11.22
C ARG A 161 -7.08 -0.06 -11.81
N ALA A 162 -5.99 -0.65 -11.32
CA ALA A 162 -5.54 -1.95 -11.77
C ALA A 162 -6.69 -2.95 -11.56
N ARG A 163 -7.30 -3.41 -12.67
CA ARG A 163 -8.32 -4.46 -12.61
C ARG A 163 -7.65 -5.63 -11.92
N THR A 164 -8.33 -6.19 -10.92
CA THR A 164 -7.95 -7.46 -10.33
C THR A 164 -7.90 -8.48 -11.47
N HIS A 165 -6.74 -8.67 -12.07
CA HIS A 165 -6.51 -9.82 -12.92
C HIS A 165 -6.79 -11.00 -11.99
N ALA A 166 -7.89 -11.70 -12.25
CA ALA A 166 -8.02 -13.04 -11.71
C ALA A 166 -6.70 -13.73 -12.06
N PRO A 167 -6.05 -14.43 -11.10
CA PRO A 167 -4.87 -15.19 -11.44
C PRO A 167 -5.22 -16.01 -12.68
N ASP A 168 -4.38 -15.93 -13.73
CA ASP A 168 -4.59 -16.72 -14.94
C ASP A 168 -4.93 -18.12 -14.46
N PRO A 169 -6.06 -18.71 -14.90
CA PRO A 169 -6.38 -20.07 -14.53
C PRO A 169 -5.13 -20.87 -14.86
N LEU A 170 -4.55 -21.51 -13.83
CA LEU A 170 -3.36 -22.35 -13.97
C LEU A 170 -3.49 -23.10 -15.29
N PRO A 171 -2.46 -23.10 -16.16
CA PRO A 171 -2.54 -23.75 -17.46
C PRO A 171 -3.20 -25.10 -17.21
N GLN A 172 -4.43 -25.26 -17.71
CA GLN A 172 -5.16 -26.50 -17.53
C GLN A 172 -4.23 -27.52 -18.13
N SER A 173 -3.59 -28.33 -17.28
CA SER A 173 -2.79 -29.45 -17.72
C SER A 173 -3.69 -30.17 -18.70
N VAL A 174 -3.31 -30.14 -19.98
CA VAL A 174 -4.07 -30.75 -21.07
C VAL A 174 -4.44 -32.14 -20.55
N PRO A 175 -5.75 -32.46 -20.40
CA PRO A 175 -6.12 -33.77 -19.90
C PRO A 175 -5.53 -34.77 -20.89
N ASP A 176 -4.54 -35.50 -20.42
CA ASP A 176 -3.93 -36.59 -21.16
C ASP A 176 -5.08 -37.53 -21.53
N ARG A 177 -5.32 -37.70 -22.84
CA ARG A 177 -6.45 -38.48 -23.37
C ARG A 177 -6.23 -39.95 -23.00
N GLY A 178 -6.61 -40.34 -21.78
CA GLY A 178 -6.53 -41.74 -21.38
C GLY A 178 -6.80 -42.04 -19.91
N THR A 179 -6.56 -41.12 -18.99
CA THR A 179 -6.56 -41.49 -17.56
C THR A 179 -7.86 -41.07 -16.87
N ARG A 180 -8.80 -42.02 -16.73
CA ARG A 180 -9.91 -41.89 -15.75
C ARG A 180 -9.31 -41.94 -14.34
N VAL A 181 -8.97 -40.80 -13.77
CA VAL A 181 -8.63 -40.72 -12.34
C VAL A 181 -9.92 -40.47 -11.57
N SER A 182 -10.47 -41.53 -10.96
CA SER A 182 -11.51 -41.42 -9.95
C SER A 182 -10.89 -40.89 -8.66
N PHE A 183 -11.05 -39.59 -8.41
CA PHE A 183 -10.72 -39.03 -7.10
C PHE A 183 -11.81 -39.43 -6.09
N ALA A 184 -11.49 -40.42 -5.26
CA ALA A 184 -12.22 -40.70 -4.03
C ALA A 184 -12.17 -39.44 -3.14
N ARG A 185 -13.35 -38.91 -2.84
CA ARG A 185 -13.56 -37.71 -2.04
C ARG A 185 -13.25 -38.03 -0.57
N SER A 186 -11.99 -37.87 -0.15
CA SER A 186 -11.64 -37.84 1.27
C SER A 186 -12.03 -36.49 1.83
N ASP A 187 -13.20 -36.47 2.46
CA ASP A 187 -13.80 -35.37 3.16
C ASP A 187 -12.95 -34.97 4.39
N ARG A 188 -12.20 -33.87 4.27
CA ARG A 188 -11.66 -33.09 5.39
C ARG A 188 -11.15 -31.73 4.91
N ARG A 189 -12.07 -30.86 4.49
CA ARG A 189 -11.82 -29.41 4.44
C ARG A 189 -12.91 -28.65 5.19
N THR A 190 -12.47 -28.12 6.32
CA THR A 190 -13.06 -27.08 7.16
C THR A 190 -13.72 -25.95 6.36
N LEU A 191 -15.05 -26.03 6.28
CA LEU A 191 -16.11 -25.03 6.54
C LEU A 191 -16.04 -23.56 6.05
N TRP A 192 -14.92 -22.98 5.63
CA TRP A 192 -14.85 -21.53 5.38
C TRP A 192 -15.09 -21.06 3.93
N GLN A 193 -15.36 -21.97 2.98
CA GLN A 193 -15.51 -21.63 1.55
C GLN A 193 -16.93 -21.74 0.99
N ARG A 194 -17.96 -21.92 1.84
CA ARG A 194 -19.35 -22.14 1.36
C ARG A 194 -20.30 -20.95 1.47
N CYS A 195 -19.81 -19.73 1.70
CA CYS A 195 -20.60 -18.54 1.48
C CYS A 195 -20.12 -17.86 0.21
N ILE A 196 -20.82 -18.12 -0.91
CA ILE A 196 -21.15 -17.19 -2.02
C ILE A 196 -21.63 -18.05 -3.21
N PHE A 197 -22.96 -18.18 -3.27
CA PHE A 197 -23.83 -18.38 -4.42
C PHE A 197 -23.35 -19.18 -5.64
N ARG A 198 -24.00 -20.33 -5.86
CA ARG A 198 -24.28 -20.83 -7.20
C ARG A 198 -25.70 -21.41 -7.24
N VAL A 199 -26.66 -20.59 -7.67
CA VAL A 199 -27.97 -21.08 -8.14
C VAL A 199 -27.79 -21.37 -9.62
N THR A 200 -27.72 -22.65 -9.98
CA THR A 200 -27.89 -23.12 -11.35
C THR A 200 -29.10 -24.04 -11.35
N SER A 201 -30.24 -23.53 -11.81
CA SER A 201 -31.36 -24.36 -12.22
C SER A 201 -31.12 -24.80 -13.66
N GLU A 202 -30.66 -26.02 -13.86
CA GLU A 202 -30.82 -26.70 -15.16
C GLU A 202 -32.12 -27.52 -15.13
N PRO A 203 -33.03 -27.37 -16.10
CA PRO A 203 -34.20 -28.20 -16.21
C PRO A 203 -33.81 -29.60 -16.68
N VAL A 204 -34.24 -30.61 -15.92
CA VAL A 204 -34.12 -32.02 -16.27
C VAL A 204 -34.96 -32.29 -17.53
N GLY A 205 -34.28 -32.56 -18.65
CA GLY A 205 -34.91 -33.07 -19.85
C GLY A 205 -35.48 -34.47 -19.62
N VAL A 206 -36.80 -34.60 -19.63
CA VAL A 206 -37.49 -35.89 -19.61
C VAL A 206 -37.46 -36.48 -21.01
N SER A 207 -36.63 -37.49 -21.21
CA SER A 207 -36.72 -38.41 -22.35
C SER A 207 -37.99 -39.27 -22.18
N LYS A 208 -38.99 -39.05 -23.04
CA LYS A 208 -40.10 -40.01 -23.22
C LYS A 208 -39.73 -40.98 -24.33
N ASN A 209 -39.41 -42.21 -23.92
CA ASN A 209 -39.52 -43.39 -24.78
C ASN A 209 -40.88 -44.05 -24.51
N ARG A 210 -41.83 -43.89 -25.43
CA ARG A 210 -42.82 -44.88 -25.91
C ARG A 210 -43.84 -44.18 -26.79
#